data_AF-A0A2J6SB05-F1
#
_entry.id   AF-A0A2J6SB05-F1
#
_cell.length_a   1.000
_cell.length_b   1.000
_cell.length_c   1.000
_cell.angle_alpha   90.00
_cell.angle_beta   90.00
_cell.angle_gamma   90.00
#
_symmetry.space_group_name_H-M   'P 1'
#
loop_
_entity.id
_entity.type
_entity.pdbx_description
1 polymer ?
#
loop_
_entity_poly.entity_id
_entity_poly.type
_entity_poly.pdbx_seq_one_letter_code
_entity_poly.pdbx_strand_id
1 'polypeptide(L)'
;MTSHQPVDDRSAPEILEANALQPVTRCPWQNCVADTFQDEDRAKSHLESHQNALLQSWKGPTTCSWPKCSSSRVFKEKYLLRRHLQNIHVEPLRCPIKGCSYSDPFDKQHDLNRHVKSIHETSRFLCPIESCDSNTIGFSRKDKLVKHMREEHDNDSHLQDSHGDYECALMACSDALPSHFTKEGARLHLISAHKIYRETAGLLIKEVTSDHVIYNSGSARRETVQCQSCYDLLPK
;
A
#
# COMPACT_ATOMS: atom_id res chain seq x y z
N MET A 1 66.70 9.41 66.17
CA MET A 1 65.52 9.88 66.91
C MET A 1 64.71 10.74 65.97
N THR A 2 63.62 10.20 65.41
CA THR A 2 62.35 10.90 65.14
C THR A 2 61.42 9.92 64.42
N SER A 3 60.40 9.48 65.14
CA SER A 3 59.19 8.85 64.62
C SER A 3 58.54 9.73 63.55
N HIS A 4 58.00 9.09 62.52
CA HIS A 4 56.82 9.59 61.82
C HIS A 4 55.95 8.38 61.40
N GLN A 5 54.87 8.14 62.16
CA GLN A 5 53.58 7.83 61.53
C GLN A 5 52.99 9.15 61.04
N PRO A 6 52.25 9.16 59.92
CA PRO A 6 50.77 9.18 59.95
C PRO A 6 50.16 8.48 58.69
N VAL A 7 48.89 8.18 58.47
CA VAL A 7 47.57 8.36 59.10
C VAL A 7 46.61 7.43 58.32
N ASP A 8 45.67 6.79 59.03
CA ASP A 8 44.41 6.30 58.45
C ASP A 8 43.58 7.48 57.91
N ASP A 9 42.93 7.33 56.75
CA ASP A 9 41.56 7.82 56.55
C ASP A 9 40.95 7.32 55.22
N ARG A 10 39.64 7.03 55.28
CA ARG A 10 38.63 7.00 54.19
C ARG A 10 38.42 5.71 53.40
N SER A 11 37.69 4.81 54.06
CA SER A 11 36.37 4.30 53.63
C SER A 11 35.95 4.66 52.20
N ALA A 12 35.97 3.66 51.32
CA ALA A 12 35.25 3.70 50.06
C ALA A 12 33.73 3.60 50.32
N PRO A 13 32.89 4.41 49.66
CA PRO A 13 31.44 4.26 49.79
C PRO A 13 30.99 3.06 48.94
N GLU A 14 30.22 2.16 49.55
CA GLU A 14 29.41 1.16 48.85
C GLU A 14 28.55 1.87 47.80
N ILE A 15 28.78 1.54 46.53
CA ILE A 15 27.89 1.92 45.45
C ILE A 15 26.63 1.07 45.61
N LEU A 16 25.58 1.68 46.14
CA LEU A 16 24.23 1.13 46.11
C LEU A 16 23.83 0.97 44.64
N GLU A 17 23.88 -0.27 44.15
CA GLU A 17 23.38 -0.64 42.84
C GLU A 17 21.88 -0.29 42.76
N ALA A 18 21.58 0.73 41.95
CA ALA A 18 20.22 1.11 41.63
C ALA A 18 19.55 -0.06 40.90
N ASN A 19 18.69 -0.78 41.62
CA ASN A 19 17.85 -1.84 41.10
C ASN A 19 16.96 -1.25 40.00
N ALA A 20 17.37 -1.40 38.74
CA ALA A 20 16.63 -0.93 37.58
C ALA A 20 15.27 -1.66 37.55
N LEU A 21 14.19 -0.93 37.84
CA LEU A 21 12.82 -1.44 37.78
C LEU A 21 12.58 -2.05 36.39
N GLN A 22 12.55 -3.39 36.30
CA GLN A 22 12.21 -4.06 35.06
C GLN A 22 10.79 -3.67 34.64
N PRO A 23 10.53 -3.49 33.33
CA PRO A 23 9.22 -3.06 32.85
C PRO A 23 8.16 -4.09 33.24
N VAL A 24 7.19 -3.64 34.03
CA VAL A 24 6.08 -4.49 34.50
C VAL A 24 4.93 -4.42 33.50
N THR A 25 4.50 -5.57 32.99
CA THR A 25 3.34 -5.65 32.10
C THR A 25 2.08 -5.85 32.93
N ARG A 26 1.04 -5.04 32.68
CA ARG A 26 -0.25 -5.13 33.40
C ARG A 26 -1.37 -5.64 32.50
N CYS A 27 -2.21 -6.52 33.03
CA CYS A 27 -3.42 -6.95 32.37
C CYS A 27 -4.41 -5.76 32.29
N PRO A 28 -5.00 -5.47 31.12
CA PRO A 28 -5.94 -4.36 30.98
C PRO A 28 -7.37 -4.67 31.46
N TRP A 29 -7.66 -5.89 31.92
CA TRP A 29 -8.97 -6.26 32.47
C TRP A 29 -9.09 -5.89 33.95
N GLN A 30 -10.07 -5.04 34.27
CA GLN A 30 -10.28 -4.48 35.62
C GLN A 30 -10.48 -5.52 36.73
N ASN A 31 -10.98 -6.72 36.40
CA ASN A 31 -11.28 -7.78 37.37
C ASN A 31 -10.49 -9.07 37.09
N CYS A 32 -9.31 -8.97 36.45
CA CYS A 32 -8.45 -10.12 36.26
C CYS A 32 -7.66 -10.43 37.54
N VAL A 33 -7.65 -11.70 37.97
CA VAL A 33 -6.95 -12.14 39.20
C VAL A 33 -5.42 -12.02 39.06
N ALA A 34 -4.90 -12.22 37.85
CA ALA A 34 -3.49 -12.06 37.53
C ALA A 34 -3.31 -10.79 36.70
N ASP A 35 -3.05 -9.67 37.37
CA ASP A 35 -3.06 -8.35 36.74
C ASP A 35 -1.67 -7.76 36.46
N THR A 36 -0.59 -8.38 36.97
CA THR A 36 0.76 -7.82 36.95
C THR A 36 1.81 -8.91 36.70
N PHE A 37 2.69 -8.68 35.73
CA PHE A 37 3.70 -9.65 35.28
C PHE A 37 5.07 -8.99 35.13
N GLN A 38 6.12 -9.63 35.65
CA GLN A 38 7.53 -9.22 35.46
C GLN A 38 8.18 -9.90 34.25
N ASP A 39 7.60 -11.01 33.81
CA ASP A 39 8.09 -11.87 32.73
C ASP A 39 7.19 -11.68 31.51
N GLU A 40 7.77 -11.24 30.38
CA GLU A 40 7.06 -10.98 29.12
C GLU A 40 6.40 -12.25 28.58
N ASP A 41 7.03 -13.42 28.70
CA ASP A 41 6.47 -14.67 28.19
C ASP A 41 5.24 -15.08 29.01
N ARG A 42 5.28 -14.90 30.34
CA ARG A 42 4.11 -15.13 31.21
C ARG A 42 2.98 -14.15 30.91
N ALA A 43 3.32 -12.88 30.67
CA ALA A 43 2.34 -11.87 30.28
C ALA A 43 1.68 -12.26 28.94
N LYS A 44 2.47 -12.65 27.95
CA LYS A 44 1.99 -13.09 26.63
C LYS A 44 1.06 -14.29 26.77
N SER A 45 1.49 -15.36 27.42
CA SER A 45 0.66 -16.56 27.65
C SER A 45 -0.64 -16.22 28.39
N HIS A 46 -0.58 -15.29 29.36
CA HIS A 46 -1.78 -14.81 30.03
C HIS A 46 -2.73 -14.07 29.07
N LEU A 47 -2.23 -13.14 28.25
CA LEU A 47 -3.05 -12.38 27.29
C LEU A 47 -3.64 -13.28 26.19
N GLU A 48 -2.94 -14.36 25.80
CA GLU A 48 -3.47 -15.39 24.89
C GLU A 48 -4.73 -16.05 25.45
N SER A 49 -4.85 -16.21 26.78
CA SER A 49 -6.07 -16.75 27.40
C SER A 49 -7.28 -15.85 27.15
N HIS A 50 -7.11 -14.52 27.24
CA HIS A 50 -8.16 -13.55 26.93
C HIS A 50 -8.49 -13.52 25.43
N GLN A 51 -7.49 -13.57 24.57
CA GLN A 51 -7.69 -13.72 23.12
C GLN A 51 -8.52 -14.96 22.81
N ASN A 52 -8.18 -16.10 23.42
CA ASN A 52 -8.89 -17.36 23.22
C ASN A 52 -10.34 -17.28 23.69
N ALA A 53 -10.62 -16.67 24.85
CA ALA A 53 -11.98 -16.44 25.33
C ALA A 53 -12.80 -15.58 24.35
N LEU A 54 -12.22 -14.49 23.84
CA LEU A 54 -12.87 -13.65 22.82
C LEU A 54 -13.16 -14.44 21.54
N LEU A 55 -12.21 -15.22 21.05
CA LEU A 55 -12.39 -16.05 19.85
C LEU A 55 -13.39 -17.19 20.04
N GLN A 56 -13.51 -17.76 21.24
CA GLN A 56 -14.53 -18.76 21.55
C GLN A 56 -15.94 -18.16 21.57
N SER A 57 -16.06 -16.93 22.07
CA SER A 57 -17.34 -16.20 22.11
C SER A 57 -17.78 -15.61 20.76
N TRP A 58 -16.96 -15.72 19.72
CA TRP A 58 -17.23 -15.15 18.40
C TRP A 58 -18.44 -15.81 17.71
N LYS A 59 -19.47 -15.00 17.43
CA LYS A 59 -20.71 -15.44 16.76
C LYS A 59 -20.95 -14.81 15.37
N GLY A 60 -19.99 -14.04 14.86
CA GLY A 60 -20.12 -13.35 13.58
C GLY A 60 -19.39 -12.00 13.55
N PRO A 61 -19.67 -11.16 12.54
CA PRO A 61 -19.04 -9.86 12.40
C PRO A 61 -19.13 -9.03 13.68
N THR A 62 -17.97 -8.65 14.24
CA THR A 62 -17.88 -7.91 15.50
C THR A 62 -16.70 -6.95 15.50
N THR A 63 -16.75 -5.92 16.34
CA THR A 63 -15.59 -5.08 16.66
C THR A 63 -14.72 -5.74 17.74
N CYS A 64 -13.53 -5.21 17.98
CA CYS A 64 -12.67 -5.68 19.06
C CYS A 64 -13.25 -5.28 20.42
N SER A 65 -13.41 -6.25 21.32
CA SER A 65 -13.88 -6.01 22.70
C SER A 65 -12.74 -5.95 23.72
N TRP A 66 -11.48 -5.86 23.26
CA TRP A 66 -10.34 -5.72 24.15
C TRP A 66 -10.39 -4.37 24.87
N PRO A 67 -10.13 -4.31 26.19
CA PRO A 67 -10.20 -3.05 26.93
C PRO A 67 -9.25 -2.00 26.35
N LYS A 68 -9.76 -0.78 26.14
CA LYS A 68 -9.02 0.36 25.55
C LYS A 68 -8.47 0.11 24.14
N CYS A 69 -9.07 -0.78 23.36
CA CYS A 69 -8.73 -0.90 21.95
C CYS A 69 -9.23 0.32 21.15
N SER A 70 -8.32 0.97 20.41
CA SER A 70 -8.64 2.13 19.57
C SER A 70 -9.27 1.75 18.21
N SER A 71 -9.31 0.47 17.86
CA SER A 71 -9.83 0.01 16.56
C SER A 71 -11.36 -0.08 16.56
N SER A 72 -12.02 0.76 15.77
CA SER A 72 -13.46 0.68 15.49
C SER A 72 -13.81 -0.27 14.34
N ARG A 73 -12.83 -0.99 13.78
CA ARG A 73 -13.01 -1.89 12.63
C ARG A 73 -13.92 -3.07 12.97
N VAL A 74 -14.87 -3.35 12.09
CA VAL A 74 -15.68 -4.58 12.12
C VAL A 74 -14.92 -5.72 11.44
N PHE A 75 -14.70 -6.80 12.17
CA PHE A 75 -14.05 -8.01 11.69
C PHE A 75 -15.11 -8.98 11.17
N LYS A 76 -15.22 -9.08 9.85
CA LYS A 76 -16.19 -9.98 9.18
C LYS A 76 -15.88 -11.47 9.38
N GLU A 77 -14.60 -11.79 9.59
CA GLU A 77 -14.11 -13.16 9.67
C GLU A 77 -13.29 -13.38 10.93
N LYS A 78 -13.43 -14.57 11.54
CA LYS A 78 -12.76 -14.93 12.79
C LYS A 78 -11.24 -14.83 12.72
N TYR A 79 -10.64 -15.18 11.58
CA TYR A 79 -9.17 -15.11 11.43
C TYR A 79 -8.66 -13.66 11.43
N LEU A 80 -9.44 -12.71 10.92
CA LEU A 80 -9.09 -11.29 10.93
C LEU A 80 -9.07 -10.75 12.36
N LEU A 81 -10.08 -11.13 13.16
CA LEU A 81 -10.10 -10.80 14.59
C LEU A 81 -8.93 -11.46 15.32
N ARG A 82 -8.67 -12.76 15.08
CA ARG A 82 -7.53 -13.48 15.70
C ARG A 82 -6.21 -12.75 15.44
N ARG A 83 -5.95 -12.37 14.18
CA ARG A 83 -4.73 -11.65 13.79
C ARG A 83 -4.65 -10.30 14.49
N HIS A 84 -5.74 -9.55 14.53
CA HIS A 84 -5.80 -8.26 15.23
C HIS A 84 -5.46 -8.42 16.71
N LEU A 85 -6.10 -9.36 17.39
CA LEU A 85 -5.84 -9.63 18.81
C LEU A 85 -4.38 -10.02 19.05
N GLN A 86 -3.81 -10.88 18.19
CA GLN A 86 -2.40 -11.24 18.27
C GLN A 86 -1.51 -10.01 18.13
N ASN A 87 -1.64 -9.30 17.01
CA ASN A 87 -0.65 -8.32 16.55
C ASN A 87 -0.81 -6.93 17.19
N ILE A 88 -1.92 -6.67 17.88
CA ILE A 88 -2.18 -5.38 18.53
C ILE A 88 -2.14 -5.52 20.06
N HIS A 89 -2.55 -6.66 20.60
CA HIS A 89 -2.79 -6.78 22.04
C HIS A 89 -1.92 -7.81 22.75
N VAL A 90 -1.73 -8.99 22.17
CA VAL A 90 -0.98 -10.10 22.81
C VAL A 90 0.52 -9.96 22.55
N GLU A 91 0.89 -9.82 21.29
CA GLU A 91 2.26 -9.64 20.81
C GLU A 91 2.27 -8.46 19.83
N PRO A 92 2.26 -7.22 20.36
CA PRO A 92 2.10 -6.04 19.53
C PRO A 92 3.26 -5.91 18.51
N LEU A 93 2.93 -5.88 17.22
CA LEU A 93 3.92 -5.72 16.16
C LEU A 93 4.39 -4.27 16.11
N ARG A 94 5.45 -3.93 16.84
CA ARG A 94 6.03 -2.57 16.87
C ARG A 94 7.30 -2.49 16.04
N CYS A 95 7.69 -1.28 15.67
CA CYS A 95 8.99 -1.06 15.04
C CYS A 95 10.12 -1.43 16.02
N PRO A 96 11.08 -2.29 15.64
CA PRO A 96 12.19 -2.67 16.51
C PRO A 96 13.28 -1.58 16.64
N ILE A 97 13.21 -0.52 15.82
CA ILE A 97 14.21 0.56 15.83
C ILE A 97 13.97 1.49 17.03
N LYS A 98 14.94 1.53 17.94
CA LYS A 98 14.91 2.40 19.13
C LYS A 98 14.79 3.86 18.71
N GLY A 99 13.83 4.58 19.32
CA GLY A 99 13.57 5.98 19.02
C GLY A 99 12.80 6.22 17.72
N CYS A 100 12.23 5.20 17.09
CA CYS A 100 11.27 5.42 16.00
C CYS A 100 10.10 6.29 16.48
N SER A 101 9.75 7.32 15.70
CA SER A 101 8.65 8.24 16.02
C SER A 101 7.27 7.57 15.95
N TYR A 102 7.17 6.44 15.24
CA TYR A 102 5.95 5.64 15.16
C TYR A 102 5.95 4.58 16.26
N SER A 103 5.13 4.80 17.29
CA SER A 103 5.07 3.94 18.48
C SER A 103 3.93 2.93 18.46
N ASP A 104 2.90 3.14 17.62
CA ASP A 104 1.72 2.28 17.55
C ASP A 104 2.03 0.90 16.92
N PRO A 105 1.32 -0.16 17.33
CA PRO A 105 1.48 -1.49 16.74
C PRO A 105 0.76 -1.61 15.38
N PHE A 106 1.33 -2.44 14.51
CA PHE A 106 0.79 -2.73 13.17
C PHE A 106 -0.13 -3.97 13.20
N ASP A 107 -1.30 -3.92 12.53
CA ASP A 107 -2.21 -5.08 12.42
C ASP A 107 -1.59 -6.25 11.62
N LYS A 108 -0.58 -5.98 10.80
CA LYS A 108 -0.02 -6.94 9.84
C LYS A 108 1.49 -6.79 9.70
N GLN A 109 2.21 -7.91 9.63
CA GLN A 109 3.67 -7.94 9.44
C GLN A 109 4.13 -7.19 8.19
N HIS A 110 3.40 -7.31 7.08
CA HIS A 110 3.78 -6.62 5.85
C HIS A 110 3.73 -5.09 5.97
N ASP A 111 2.88 -4.52 6.85
CA ASP A 111 2.81 -3.08 7.08
C ASP A 111 4.00 -2.62 7.92
N LEU A 112 4.38 -3.40 8.94
CA LEU A 112 5.60 -3.18 9.73
C LEU A 112 6.85 -3.24 8.85
N ASN A 113 7.00 -4.30 8.06
CA ASN A 113 8.15 -4.46 7.15
C ASN A 113 8.21 -3.29 6.17
N ARG A 114 7.06 -2.86 5.64
CA ARG A 114 6.98 -1.70 4.75
C ARG A 114 7.39 -0.41 5.47
N HIS A 115 6.93 -0.21 6.70
CA HIS A 115 7.35 0.93 7.53
C HIS A 115 8.87 0.95 7.68
N VAL A 116 9.47 -0.15 8.12
CA VAL A 116 10.92 -0.28 8.29
C VAL A 116 11.66 0.05 7.00
N LYS A 117 11.25 -0.55 5.87
CA LYS A 117 11.85 -0.26 4.56
C LYS A 117 11.73 1.21 4.14
N SER A 118 10.59 1.83 4.40
CA SER A 118 10.34 3.20 3.92
C SER A 118 10.96 4.30 4.80
N ILE A 119 11.12 4.03 6.10
CA ILE A 119 11.55 5.04 7.09
C ILE A 119 12.98 4.79 7.55
N HIS A 120 13.41 3.53 7.64
CA HIS A 120 14.70 3.15 8.21
C HIS A 120 15.68 2.59 7.17
N GLU A 121 15.23 2.28 5.95
CA GLU A 121 16.10 1.90 4.84
C GLU A 121 16.12 3.00 3.76
N THR A 122 17.28 3.27 3.17
CA THR A 122 17.46 4.34 2.16
C THR A 122 17.25 3.85 0.72
N SER A 123 16.63 2.68 0.53
CA SER A 123 16.44 2.13 -0.81
C SER A 123 15.42 2.94 -1.60
N ARG A 124 15.86 3.55 -2.70
CA ARG A 124 15.00 4.26 -3.66
C ARG A 124 14.75 3.39 -4.89
N PHE A 125 13.52 3.43 -5.39
CA PHE A 125 13.11 2.82 -6.65
C PHE A 125 13.13 3.92 -7.70
N LEU A 126 14.12 3.90 -8.58
CA LEU A 126 14.30 4.92 -9.63
C LEU A 126 13.37 4.64 -10.81
N CYS A 127 12.88 5.70 -11.46
CA CYS A 127 12.22 5.55 -12.76
C CYS A 127 13.24 5.11 -13.82
N PRO A 128 12.98 4.09 -14.65
CA PRO A 128 13.92 3.66 -15.69
C PRO A 128 14.02 4.61 -16.89
N ILE A 129 13.19 5.67 -16.96
CA ILE A 129 13.22 6.65 -18.04
C ILE A 129 14.23 7.75 -17.69
N GLU A 130 15.37 7.77 -18.39
CA GLU A 130 16.49 8.69 -18.11
C GLU A 130 16.11 10.18 -18.17
N SER A 131 15.11 10.55 -18.98
CA SER A 131 14.61 11.93 -19.08
C SER A 131 13.61 12.32 -17.98
N CYS A 132 13.22 11.40 -17.11
CA CYS A 132 12.26 11.64 -16.05
C CYS A 132 12.96 12.11 -14.76
N ASP A 133 12.50 13.19 -14.14
CA ASP A 133 13.04 13.69 -12.86
C ASP A 133 13.05 12.60 -11.76
N SER A 134 12.10 11.67 -11.82
CA SER A 134 11.99 10.54 -10.89
C SER A 134 13.04 9.44 -11.10
N ASN A 135 13.82 9.48 -12.19
CA ASN A 135 15.01 8.65 -12.36
C ASN A 135 16.12 9.06 -11.40
N THR A 136 16.24 10.35 -11.07
CA THR A 136 17.25 10.84 -10.11
C THR A 136 16.72 10.86 -8.66
N ILE A 137 15.47 11.30 -8.45
CA ILE A 137 14.90 11.45 -7.10
C ILE A 137 14.52 10.09 -6.50
N GLY A 138 13.87 9.24 -7.30
CA GLY A 138 13.41 7.93 -6.90
C GLY A 138 12.28 7.91 -5.87
N PHE A 139 11.57 6.79 -5.83
CA PHE A 139 10.47 6.56 -4.91
C PHE A 139 10.94 5.75 -3.70
N SER A 140 10.40 6.03 -2.51
CA SER A 140 10.67 5.18 -1.33
C SER A 140 10.03 3.79 -1.43
N ARG A 141 9.13 3.56 -2.40
CA ARG A 141 8.39 2.30 -2.56
C ARG A 141 8.12 1.95 -4.03
N LYS A 142 8.13 0.65 -4.34
CA LYS A 142 7.87 0.11 -5.68
C LYS A 142 6.46 0.41 -6.20
N ASP A 143 5.43 0.37 -5.37
CA ASP A 143 4.05 0.66 -5.81
C ASP A 143 3.88 2.11 -6.26
N LYS A 144 4.65 3.03 -5.67
CA LYS A 144 4.68 4.44 -6.10
C LYS A 144 5.37 4.60 -7.45
N LEU A 145 6.48 3.88 -7.66
CA LEU A 145 7.12 3.81 -8.98
C LEU A 145 6.14 3.24 -10.03
N VAL A 146 5.49 2.10 -9.75
CA VAL A 146 4.54 1.48 -10.70
C VAL A 146 3.36 2.41 -11.02
N LYS A 147 2.83 3.12 -10.01
CA LYS A 147 1.79 4.12 -10.23
C LYS A 147 2.29 5.26 -11.11
N HIS A 148 3.47 5.80 -10.81
CA HIS A 148 4.12 6.82 -11.63
C HIS A 148 4.34 6.36 -13.07
N MET A 149 4.81 5.13 -13.29
CA MET A 149 4.97 4.57 -14.63
C MET A 149 3.65 4.54 -15.39
N ARG A 150 2.55 4.15 -14.73
CA ARG A 150 1.22 4.15 -15.36
C ARG A 150 0.73 5.56 -15.70
N GLU A 151 0.98 6.51 -14.81
CA GLU A 151 0.42 7.86 -14.95
C GLU A 151 1.24 8.74 -15.90
N GLU A 152 2.56 8.57 -15.92
CA GLU A 152 3.48 9.48 -16.62
C GLU A 152 4.16 8.85 -17.85
N HIS A 153 4.15 7.51 -17.97
CA HIS A 153 4.92 6.80 -18.99
C HIS A 153 4.15 5.68 -19.73
N ASP A 154 2.89 5.43 -19.36
CA ASP A 154 2.04 4.42 -20.00
C ASP A 154 1.01 5.11 -20.90
N ASN A 155 1.47 5.49 -22.09
CA ASN A 155 0.63 6.11 -23.12
C ASN A 155 -0.51 5.18 -23.56
N ASP A 156 -0.32 3.85 -23.50
CA ASP A 156 -1.35 2.89 -23.89
C ASP A 156 -2.53 2.93 -22.90
N SER A 157 -2.27 3.05 -21.60
CA SER A 157 -3.34 3.26 -20.60
C SER A 157 -4.05 4.61 -20.79
N HIS A 158 -3.31 5.69 -21.09
CA HIS A 158 -3.91 7.00 -21.37
C HIS A 158 -4.78 6.98 -22.63
N LEU A 159 -4.30 6.34 -23.70
CA LEU A 159 -5.04 6.15 -24.94
C LEU A 159 -6.30 5.33 -24.69
N GLN A 160 -6.22 4.22 -23.96
CA GLN A 160 -7.39 3.42 -23.62
C GLN A 160 -8.40 4.17 -22.74
N ASP A 161 -7.95 4.93 -21.74
CA ASP A 161 -8.84 5.61 -20.79
C ASP A 161 -9.46 6.90 -21.36
N SER A 162 -8.68 7.69 -22.09
CA SER A 162 -9.10 9.02 -22.58
C SER A 162 -9.63 8.97 -24.01
N HIS A 163 -9.06 8.09 -24.82
CA HIS A 163 -9.41 7.96 -26.23
C HIS A 163 -10.13 6.65 -26.53
N GLY A 164 -10.03 5.58 -25.73
CA GLY A 164 -10.67 4.29 -25.98
C GLY A 164 -9.99 3.43 -27.05
N ASP A 165 -10.44 2.18 -27.16
CA ASP A 165 -9.80 1.17 -28.02
C ASP A 165 -10.29 1.17 -29.48
N TYR A 166 -11.32 1.95 -29.83
CA TYR A 166 -12.02 1.81 -31.11
C TYR A 166 -11.50 2.78 -32.16
N GLU A 167 -11.11 2.30 -33.32
CA GLU A 167 -10.70 3.14 -34.45
C GLU A 167 -11.73 3.13 -35.59
N CYS A 168 -11.84 4.26 -36.31
CA CYS A 168 -12.63 4.30 -37.55
C CYS A 168 -11.82 3.73 -38.72
N ALA A 169 -12.18 2.53 -39.20
CA ALA A 169 -11.46 1.90 -40.30
C ALA A 169 -11.73 2.55 -41.68
N LEU A 170 -12.60 3.55 -41.76
CA LEU A 170 -12.83 4.26 -43.02
C LEU A 170 -11.67 5.17 -43.38
N MET A 171 -10.77 5.52 -42.43
CA MET A 171 -9.53 6.30 -42.61
C MET A 171 -9.61 7.56 -43.50
N ALA A 172 -10.82 8.01 -43.81
CA ALA A 172 -11.14 9.12 -44.69
C ALA A 172 -11.70 10.31 -43.90
N CYS A 173 -11.68 10.23 -42.58
CA CYS A 173 -12.12 11.28 -41.68
C CYS A 173 -11.01 12.32 -41.58
N SER A 174 -11.38 13.59 -41.80
CA SER A 174 -10.68 14.89 -41.64
C SER A 174 -9.17 14.95 -41.91
N ASP A 175 -8.37 14.05 -41.34
CA ASP A 175 -6.91 14.10 -41.28
C ASP A 175 -6.23 12.79 -41.73
N ALA A 176 -6.98 11.77 -42.18
CA ALA A 176 -6.48 10.45 -42.60
C ALA A 176 -5.68 9.66 -41.53
N LEU A 177 -5.64 10.17 -40.29
CA LEU A 177 -5.01 9.55 -39.14
C LEU A 177 -6.01 8.68 -38.35
N PRO A 178 -5.59 7.53 -37.79
CA PRO A 178 -6.42 6.75 -36.89
C PRO A 178 -6.89 7.61 -35.71
N SER A 179 -8.21 7.70 -35.54
CA SER A 179 -8.82 8.35 -34.38
C SER A 179 -9.23 7.28 -33.39
N HIS A 180 -8.62 7.27 -32.21
CA HIS A 180 -9.01 6.40 -31.10
C HIS A 180 -10.27 6.96 -30.43
N PHE A 181 -11.30 6.12 -30.29
CA PHE A 181 -12.59 6.43 -29.70
C PHE A 181 -12.97 5.48 -28.56
N THR A 182 -13.65 6.02 -27.55
CA THR A 182 -14.39 5.21 -26.59
C THR A 182 -15.53 4.51 -27.32
N LYS A 183 -16.08 3.44 -26.77
CA LYS A 183 -17.21 2.73 -27.38
C LYS A 183 -18.37 3.65 -27.76
N GLU A 184 -18.70 4.59 -26.88
CA GLU A 184 -19.75 5.57 -27.12
C GLU A 184 -19.31 6.66 -28.11
N GLY A 185 -18.04 7.08 -28.05
CA GLY A 185 -17.43 7.99 -29.03
C GLY A 185 -17.47 7.42 -30.46
N ALA A 186 -17.10 6.15 -30.65
CA ALA A 186 -17.14 5.47 -31.94
C ALA A 186 -18.56 5.44 -32.49
N ARG A 187 -19.54 5.13 -31.63
CA ARG A 187 -20.96 5.10 -32.00
C ARG A 187 -21.45 6.47 -32.48
N LEU A 188 -21.12 7.54 -31.77
CA LEU A 188 -21.48 8.91 -32.14
C LEU A 188 -20.76 9.38 -33.41
N HIS A 189 -19.50 9.00 -33.58
CA HIS A 189 -18.72 9.26 -34.78
C HIS A 189 -19.35 8.63 -36.03
N LEU A 190 -19.69 7.34 -35.98
CA LEU A 190 -20.34 6.64 -37.11
C LEU A 190 -21.67 7.29 -37.52
N ILE A 191 -22.44 7.79 -36.55
CA ILE A 191 -23.70 8.49 -36.81
C ILE A 191 -23.46 9.86 -37.45
N SER A 192 -22.55 10.65 -36.88
CA SER A 192 -22.36 12.05 -37.27
C SER A 192 -21.56 12.18 -38.57
N ALA A 193 -20.44 11.46 -38.69
CA ALA A 193 -19.50 11.54 -39.81
C ALA A 193 -19.90 10.67 -41.00
N HIS A 194 -20.44 9.47 -40.75
CA HIS A 194 -20.76 8.49 -41.81
C HIS A 194 -22.25 8.28 -42.05
N LYS A 195 -23.10 9.00 -41.31
CA LYS A 195 -24.57 8.92 -41.43
C LYS A 195 -25.11 7.49 -41.23
N ILE A 196 -24.43 6.69 -40.42
CA ILE A 196 -24.88 5.34 -40.07
C ILE A 196 -25.94 5.45 -38.97
N TYR A 197 -27.07 4.77 -39.12
CA TYR A 197 -28.12 4.77 -38.10
C TYR A 197 -27.66 4.15 -36.78
N ARG A 198 -28.22 4.63 -35.66
CA ARG A 198 -27.79 4.26 -34.29
C ARG A 198 -27.73 2.75 -34.04
N GLU A 199 -28.73 2.01 -34.52
CA GLU A 199 -28.80 0.56 -34.32
C GLU A 199 -27.71 -0.17 -35.10
N THR A 200 -27.51 0.21 -36.37
CA THR A 200 -26.45 -0.31 -37.24
C THR A 200 -25.05 0.03 -36.69
N ALA A 201 -24.84 1.25 -36.20
CA ALA A 201 -23.58 1.65 -35.57
C ALA A 201 -23.29 0.81 -34.31
N GLY A 202 -24.31 0.48 -33.52
CA GLY A 202 -24.17 -0.39 -32.35
C GLY A 202 -23.84 -1.84 -32.69
N LEU A 203 -24.28 -2.34 -33.86
CA LEU A 203 -23.93 -3.68 -34.35
C LEU A 203 -22.49 -3.73 -34.86
N LEU A 204 -22.04 -2.72 -35.62
CA LEU A 204 -20.67 -2.65 -36.13
C LEU A 204 -19.61 -2.64 -35.01
N ILE A 205 -19.93 -2.02 -33.88
CA ILE A 205 -19.07 -1.99 -32.69
C ILE A 205 -19.01 -3.35 -31.96
N LYS A 206 -20.01 -4.22 -32.15
CA LYS A 206 -20.03 -5.58 -31.55
C LYS A 206 -19.27 -6.60 -32.40
N GLU A 207 -19.24 -6.39 -33.71
CA GLU A 207 -18.53 -7.24 -34.68
C GLU A 207 -17.03 -6.87 -34.82
N VAL A 208 -16.50 -6.14 -33.83
CA VAL A 208 -15.10 -5.70 -33.81
C VAL A 208 -14.17 -6.91 -33.76
N THR A 209 -13.19 -6.91 -34.64
CA THR A 209 -12.14 -7.94 -34.73
C THR A 209 -11.16 -7.82 -33.56
N SER A 210 -10.33 -8.85 -33.32
CA SER A 210 -9.36 -8.92 -32.20
C SER A 210 -8.36 -7.76 -32.12
N ASP A 211 -8.35 -6.96 -33.16
CA ASP A 211 -7.44 -5.87 -33.42
C ASP A 211 -8.12 -4.50 -33.17
N HIS A 212 -9.36 -4.50 -32.65
CA HIS A 212 -10.11 -3.33 -32.19
C HIS A 212 -10.46 -2.29 -33.28
N VAL A 213 -10.41 -2.72 -34.56
CA VAL A 213 -10.73 -1.90 -35.73
C VAL A 213 -12.14 -2.21 -36.25
N ILE A 214 -12.94 -1.17 -36.54
CA ILE A 214 -14.29 -1.34 -37.13
C ILE A 214 -14.18 -1.31 -38.66
N TYR A 215 -13.83 -2.44 -39.29
CA TYR A 215 -13.64 -2.54 -40.74
C TYR A 215 -14.92 -2.30 -41.56
N ASN A 216 -14.78 -1.59 -42.69
CA ASN A 216 -15.63 -1.81 -43.85
C ASN A 216 -14.91 -2.85 -44.74
N SER A 217 -15.64 -3.76 -45.35
CA SER A 217 -15.12 -4.93 -46.05
C SER A 217 -14.13 -4.56 -47.16
N GLY A 218 -12.84 -4.49 -46.82
CA GLY A 218 -11.71 -4.45 -47.75
C GLY A 218 -10.75 -3.27 -47.56
N SER A 219 -9.78 -3.38 -46.65
CA SER A 219 -8.39 -2.85 -46.82
C SER A 219 -7.52 -3.14 -45.58
N ALA A 220 -6.21 -3.28 -45.82
CA ALA A 220 -5.21 -3.77 -44.86
C ALA A 220 -4.65 -2.70 -43.91
N ARG A 221 -4.25 -3.16 -42.72
CA ARG A 221 -3.79 -2.43 -41.54
C ARG A 221 -2.39 -1.80 -41.69
N ARG A 222 -2.17 -0.60 -41.12
CA ARG A 222 -0.84 0.02 -40.93
C ARG A 222 -0.68 0.54 -39.50
N GLU A 223 0.57 0.67 -39.06
CA GLU A 223 0.97 1.10 -37.71
C GLU A 223 0.47 2.51 -37.34
N THR A 224 0.12 2.66 -36.06
CA THR A 224 -0.48 3.84 -35.44
C THR A 224 0.52 4.99 -35.31
N VAL A 225 0.10 6.22 -35.67
CA VAL A 225 0.84 7.46 -35.39
C VAL A 225 0.10 8.22 -34.29
N GLN A 226 0.86 8.63 -33.27
CA GLN A 226 0.37 9.22 -32.02
C GLN A 226 -0.19 10.64 -32.20
N CYS A 227 -1.19 10.97 -31.38
CA CYS A 227 -1.77 12.30 -31.25
C CYS A 227 -0.69 13.39 -31.06
N GLN A 228 -0.88 14.59 -31.63
CA GLN A 228 0.09 15.69 -31.54
C GLN A 228 0.48 16.03 -30.09
N SER A 229 -0.47 15.99 -29.14
CA SER A 229 -0.15 16.22 -27.71
C SER A 229 0.69 15.11 -27.07
N CYS A 230 0.61 13.88 -27.58
CA CYS A 230 1.45 12.75 -27.16
C CYS A 230 2.82 12.82 -27.85
N TYR A 231 2.85 13.23 -29.12
CA TYR A 231 4.07 13.46 -29.90
C TYR A 231 4.93 14.57 -29.30
N ASP A 232 4.30 15.63 -28.80
CA ASP A 232 4.99 16.75 -28.15
C ASP A 232 5.63 16.38 -26.79
N LEU A 233 5.26 15.22 -26.21
CA LEU A 233 5.81 14.68 -24.97
C LEU A 233 6.86 13.58 -25.20
N LEU A 234 7.08 13.14 -26.44
CA LEU A 234 8.15 12.20 -26.76
C LEU A 234 9.52 12.92 -26.72
N PRO A 235 10.58 12.27 -26.20
CA PRO A 235 11.92 12.84 -26.25
C PRO A 235 12.36 12.99 -27.72
N LYS A 236 12.79 14.20 -28.08
CA LYS A 236 13.36 14.55 -29.39
C LYS A 236 14.80 14.08 -29.54
#